data_AF-A0A8T6QIA5-F1
#
_entry.id   AF-A0A8T6QIA5-F1
#
_cell.length_a   1.000
_cell.length_b   1.000
_cell.length_c   1.000
_cell.angle_alpha   90.00
_cell.angle_beta   90.00
_cell.angle_gamma   90.00
#
_symmetry.space_group_name_H-M   'P 1'
#
loop_
_entity.id
_entity.type
_entity.pdbx_description
1 polymer ?
#
loop_
_entity_poly.entity_id
_entity_poly.type
_entity_poly.pdbx_seq_one_letter_code
_entity_poly.pdbx_strand_id
1 'polypeptide(L)' 'MTPEEKAQLEAAKQNADTLKEEANSAVQALPDTVAEKGDLQDRVDALDGIQVPEVNDQDGNG' A
#
# COMPACT_ATOMS: atom_id res chain seq x y z
N MET A 1 10.65 -15.04 -9.76
CA MET A 1 10.33 -14.50 -8.43
C MET A 1 10.24 -15.68 -7.50
N THR A 2 11.08 -15.75 -6.49
CA THR A 2 11.10 -16.87 -5.55
C THR A 2 9.90 -16.84 -4.61
N PRO A 3 9.51 -17.97 -3.99
CA PRO A 3 8.47 -17.99 -2.97
C PRO A 3 8.76 -17.06 -1.77
N GLU A 4 10.04 -16.86 -1.44
CA GLU A 4 10.44 -15.98 -0.35
C GLU A 4 10.28 -14.50 -0.73
N GLU A 5 10.68 -14.10 -1.94
CA GLU A 5 10.44 -12.75 -2.47
C GLU A 5 8.93 -12.46 -2.58
N LYS A 6 8.12 -13.45 -2.98
CA LYS A 6 6.65 -13.33 -2.98
C LYS A 6 6.11 -13.04 -1.59
N ALA A 7 6.52 -13.82 -0.58
CA ALA A 7 6.04 -13.67 0.79
C ALA A 7 6.43 -12.30 1.37
N GLN A 8 7.63 -11.83 1.09
CA GLN A 8 8.07 -10.48 1.48
C GLN A 8 7.23 -9.39 0.82
N LEU A 9 6.90 -9.55 -0.46
CA LEU A 9 6.08 -8.59 -1.19
C LEU A 9 4.62 -8.59 -0.75
N GLU A 10 4.05 -9.76 -0.43
CA GLU A 10 2.72 -9.89 0.18
C GLU A 10 2.68 -9.23 1.57
N ALA A 11 3.70 -9.44 2.40
CA ALA A 11 3.81 -8.78 3.71
C ALA A 11 3.94 -7.26 3.56
N ALA A 12 4.77 -6.79 2.63
CA ALA A 12 4.90 -5.37 2.33
C ALA A 12 3.59 -4.77 1.82
N LYS A 13 2.86 -5.49 0.98
CA LYS A 13 1.54 -5.08 0.50
C LYS A 13 0.55 -4.93 1.66
N GLN A 14 0.45 -5.94 2.51
CA GLN A 14 -0.45 -5.90 3.67
C GLN A 14 -0.11 -4.71 4.58
N ASN A 15 1.18 -4.48 4.84
CA ASN A 15 1.62 -3.34 5.64
C ASN A 15 1.26 -2.00 4.98
N ALA A 16 1.44 -1.89 3.66
CA ALA A 16 1.06 -0.70 2.91
C ALA A 16 -0.46 -0.45 2.94
N ASP A 17 -1.27 -1.49 2.82
CA ASP A 17 -2.73 -1.40 2.92
C ASP A 17 -3.15 -0.93 4.33
N THR A 18 -2.57 -1.50 5.39
CA THR A 18 -2.81 -1.06 6.78
C THR A 18 -2.44 0.39 6.99
N LEU A 19 -1.24 0.81 6.55
CA LEU A 19 -0.80 2.21 6.70
C LEU A 19 -1.69 3.19 5.91
N LYS A 20 -2.20 2.78 4.75
CA LYS A 20 -3.16 3.58 3.97
C LYS A 20 -4.48 3.75 4.73
N GLU A 21 -4.98 2.71 5.38
CA GLU A 21 -6.19 2.77 6.22
C GLU A 21 -6.00 3.66 7.45
N GLU A 22 -4.86 3.55 8.12
CA GLU A 22 -4.50 4.41 9.26
C GLU A 22 -4.38 5.89 8.83
N ALA A 23 -3.73 6.17 7.70
CA ALA A 23 -3.63 7.51 7.15
C ALA A 23 -5.01 8.09 6.79
N ASN A 24 -5.89 7.29 6.16
CA ASN A 24 -7.27 7.68 5.88
C ASN A 24 -8.03 8.03 7.16
N SER A 25 -7.92 7.20 8.19
CA SER A 25 -8.57 7.43 9.48
C SER A 25 -8.05 8.72 10.15
N ALA A 26 -6.75 8.96 10.08
CA ALA A 26 -6.13 10.17 10.61
C ALA A 26 -6.60 11.43 9.87
N VAL A 27 -6.69 11.39 8.54
CA VAL A 27 -7.20 12.51 7.73
C VAL A 27 -8.67 12.77 8.00
N GLN A 28 -9.49 11.72 8.09
CA GLN A 28 -10.92 11.87 8.40
C GLN A 28 -11.18 12.43 9.80
N ALA A 29 -10.30 12.11 10.76
CA ALA A 29 -10.37 12.65 12.12
C ALA A 29 -10.00 14.14 12.21
N LEU A 30 -9.42 14.74 11.16
CA LEU A 30 -9.15 16.18 11.14
C LEU A 30 -10.46 16.99 11.07
N PRO A 31 -10.54 18.14 11.76
CA PRO A 31 -11.68 19.05 11.61
C PRO A 31 -11.83 19.53 10.16
N ASP A 32 -13.07 19.69 9.69
CA ASP A 32 -13.35 20.17 8.32
C ASP A 32 -12.87 21.62 8.07
N THR A 33 -12.51 22.34 9.13
CA THR A 33 -11.91 23.68 9.04
C THR A 33 -10.46 23.67 8.60
N VAL A 34 -9.80 22.50 8.57
CA VAL A 34 -8.44 22.35 8.07
C VAL A 34 -8.47 22.41 6.55
N ALA A 35 -7.94 23.49 5.98
CA ALA A 35 -7.98 23.74 4.54
C ALA A 35 -7.28 22.63 3.74
N GLU A 36 -6.20 22.06 4.29
CA GLU A 36 -5.41 21.01 3.67
C GLU A 36 -6.03 19.61 3.76
N LYS A 37 -7.17 19.44 4.45
CA LYS A 37 -7.79 18.12 4.65
C LYS A 37 -8.14 17.44 3.31
N GLY A 38 -8.64 18.20 2.34
CA GLY A 38 -8.92 17.71 0.99
C GLY A 38 -7.66 17.22 0.27
N ASP A 39 -6.62 18.07 0.24
CA ASP A 39 -5.33 17.73 -0.38
C ASP A 39 -4.67 16.51 0.27
N LEU A 40 -4.81 16.36 1.59
CA LEU A 40 -4.32 15.18 2.30
C LEU A 40 -5.11 13.92 1.95
N GLN A 41 -6.43 14.01 1.81
CA GLN A 41 -7.27 12.91 1.39
C GLN A 41 -6.91 12.46 -0.03
N ASP A 42 -6.77 13.40 -0.97
CA ASP A 42 -6.38 13.12 -2.35
C ASP A 42 -5.01 12.41 -2.43
N ARG A 43 -4.05 12.82 -1.59
CA ARG A 43 -2.73 12.19 -1.51
C ARG A 43 -2.80 10.76 -0.95
N VAL A 44 -3.66 10.51 0.03
CA VAL A 44 -3.86 9.15 0.57
C VAL A 44 -4.56 8.28 -0.46
N ASP A 45 -5.55 8.80 -1.17
CA ASP A 45 -6.28 8.06 -2.21
C ASP A 45 -5.38 7.69 -3.38
N ALA A 46 -4.45 8.58 -3.77
CA ALA A 46 -3.44 8.36 -4.80
C ALA A 46 -2.34 7.35 -4.43
N LEU A 47 -2.29 6.84 -3.19
CA LEU A 47 -1.39 5.74 -2.84
C LEU A 47 -1.87 4.45 -3.49
N ASP A 48 -1.35 4.13 -4.67
CA ASP A 48 -1.54 2.83 -5.28
C ASP A 48 -0.82 1.75 -4.46
N GLY A 49 -1.55 0.70 -4.09
CA GLY A 49 -1.01 -0.41 -3.31
C GLY A 49 0.10 -1.16 -4.06
N ILE A 50 0.89 -1.93 -3.32
CA ILE A 50 1.93 -2.77 -3.93
C ILE A 50 1.27 -3.87 -4.77
N GLN A 51 1.59 -3.89 -6.06
CA GLN A 51 1.19 -4.97 -6.96
C GLN A 51 2.19 -6.12 -6.84
N VAL A 52 1.71 -7.28 -6.37
CA VAL A 52 2.50 -8.52 -6.31
C VAL A 52 2.40 -9.19 -7.69
N PRO A 53 3.48 -9.28 -8.49
CA PRO A 53 3.45 -10.01 -9.74
C PRO A 53 3.30 -11.51 -9.48
N GLU A 54 2.78 -12.28 -10.44
CA GLU A 54 2.73 -13.73 -10.32
C GLU A 54 4.15 -14.33 -10.27
N VAL A 55 4.32 -15.42 -9.52
CA VAL A 55 5.57 -16.18 -9.54
C VAL A 55 5.77 -16.78 -10.91
N ASN A 56 6.68 -16.17 -11.67
CA ASN A 56 7.24 -16.81 -12.85
C ASN A 56 8.42 -17.70 -12.41
N ASP A 57 8.16 -19.00 -12.25
CA ASP A 57 9.16 -20.06 -12.08
C ASP A 57 9.63 -20.64 -13.44
N GLN A 58 9.69 -19.84 -14.52
CA GLN A 58 10.15 -20.31 -15.84
C GLN A 58 11.68 -20.39 -15.98
N ASP A 59 12.43 -19.98 -14.98
CA ASP A 59 13.88 -19.98 -15.02
C ASP A 59 14.35 -21.07 -14.06
N GLY A 60 14.57 -22.28 -14.59
CA GLY A 60 15.16 -23.38 -13.82
C GLY A 60 16.59 -23.08 -13.36
N ASN A 61 16.76 -22.19 -12.39
CA ASN A 61 17.90 -22.20 -11.47
C ASN A 61 17.46 -22.99 -10.21
N GLY A 62 17.49 -24.32 -10.24
CA GLY A 62 18.75 -25.04 -10.20
C GLY A 62 19.23 -25.07 -8.75
#